data_AF-A0A660V6N7-F1
#
_entry.id   AF-A0A660V6N7-F1
#
_cell.length_a   1.000
_cell.length_b   1.000
_cell.length_c   1.000
_cell.angle_alpha   90.00
_cell.angle_beta   90.00
_cell.angle_gamma   90.00
#
_symmetry.space_group_name_H-M   'P 1'
#
loop_
_entity.id
_entity.type
_entity.pdbx_description
1 polymer ?
#
loop_
_entity_poly.entity_id
_entity_poly.type
_entity_poly.pdbx_seq_one_letter_code
_entity_poly.pdbx_strand_id
1 'polypeptide(L)'
;MGRGTVQRLLLLVVSFLLGCAFQQPSKKPATSETADPLLNLPVLREARELCFDVAKDEVAWRDRYGYLHSEHLDALVALGEKAVGTIVAVWQQIYKEGGPEGLRWRLLEALLRIASPKAIPFLNYVLQEGENREKIIAARCALEWGDERNVPALIAQMDNADVEVLCACAAALRRITGCYFGLERRLDETSQRRAAEKWKLWYQAQIRSARP
;
A
#
# COMPACT_ATOMS: atom_id res chain seq x y z
N MET A 1 7.95 2.09 -82.82
CA MET A 1 8.76 1.77 -81.63
C MET A 1 8.97 3.08 -80.89
N GLY A 2 8.50 3.36 -79.68
CA GLY A 2 7.81 2.63 -78.63
C GLY A 2 7.79 3.59 -77.44
N ARG A 3 6.75 4.42 -77.31
CA ARG A 3 6.57 5.33 -76.16
C ARG A 3 5.81 4.57 -75.06
N GLY A 4 6.54 3.75 -74.30
CA GLY A 4 6.20 3.37 -72.93
C GLY A 4 7.23 4.04 -72.01
N THR A 5 6.99 4.41 -70.77
CA THR A 5 6.03 3.91 -69.79
C THR A 5 6.01 4.98 -68.70
N VAL A 6 4.87 5.64 -68.46
CA VAL A 6 4.72 6.52 -67.30
C VAL A 6 4.33 5.64 -66.11
N GLN A 7 5.30 5.22 -65.30
CA GLN A 7 5.02 4.70 -63.97
C GLN A 7 6.28 4.66 -63.11
N ARG A 8 6.10 4.95 -61.81
CA ARG A 8 7.06 4.92 -60.68
C ARG A 8 7.73 6.30 -60.48
N LEU A 9 7.76 6.93 -59.31
CA LEU A 9 7.63 6.44 -57.94
C LEU A 9 6.74 7.37 -57.10
N LEU A 10 5.79 6.77 -56.40
CA LEU A 10 5.15 7.29 -55.20
C LEU A 10 6.17 7.15 -54.06
N LEU A 11 6.71 8.24 -53.51
CA LEU A 11 7.51 8.21 -52.29
C LEU A 11 6.57 8.25 -51.08
N LEU A 12 6.11 7.07 -50.68
CA LEU A 12 5.56 6.80 -49.35
C LEU A 12 6.73 6.78 -48.36
N VAL A 13 6.91 7.86 -47.59
CA VAL A 13 7.72 7.80 -46.37
C VAL A 13 6.81 7.29 -45.26
N VAL A 14 6.82 5.97 -45.08
CA VAL A 14 6.32 5.29 -43.88
C VAL A 14 7.52 5.06 -42.98
N SER A 15 7.54 5.70 -41.81
CA SER A 15 8.49 5.43 -40.72
C SER A 15 7.69 5.52 -39.42
N PHE A 16 7.03 4.43 -39.04
CA PHE A 16 7.48 3.49 -38.00
C PHE A 16 7.65 4.12 -36.61
N LEU A 17 6.53 4.10 -35.87
CA LEU A 17 6.40 3.70 -34.47
C LEU A 17 7.49 4.15 -33.48
N LEU A 18 7.25 5.26 -32.79
CA LEU A 18 7.48 5.34 -31.34
C LEU A 18 6.14 5.62 -30.66
N GLY A 19 5.45 4.55 -30.30
CA GLY A 19 4.33 4.61 -29.36
C GLY A 19 4.88 4.90 -27.97
N CYS A 20 5.10 6.18 -27.66
CA CYS A 20 5.20 6.63 -26.28
C CYS A 20 3.83 6.40 -25.64
N ALA A 21 3.69 5.30 -24.90
CA ALA A 21 2.54 5.07 -24.04
C ALA A 21 2.55 6.15 -22.95
N PHE A 22 1.90 7.27 -23.26
CA PHE A 22 1.51 8.29 -22.29
C PHE A 22 0.57 7.62 -21.29
N GLN A 23 1.11 7.18 -20.16
CA GLN A 23 0.30 6.89 -18.99
C GLN A 23 -0.43 8.19 -18.63
N GLN A 24 -1.73 8.20 -18.88
CA GLN A 24 -2.59 9.28 -18.45
C GLN A 24 -2.54 9.34 -16.91
N PRO A 25 -2.31 10.51 -16.30
CA PRO A 25 -2.46 10.65 -14.86
C PRO A 25 -3.91 10.35 -14.52
N SER A 26 -4.11 9.31 -13.69
CA SER A 26 -5.42 8.96 -13.14
C SER A 26 -6.01 10.21 -12.47
N LYS A 27 -7.12 10.71 -13.03
CA LYS A 27 -7.89 11.79 -12.42
C LYS A 27 -8.43 11.28 -11.08
N LYS A 28 -7.72 11.58 -9.99
CA LYS A 28 -8.25 11.47 -8.62
C LYS A 28 -9.55 12.28 -8.56
N PRO A 29 -10.70 11.68 -8.18
CA PRO A 29 -11.86 12.47 -7.82
C PRO A 29 -11.53 13.25 -6.54
N ALA A 30 -11.84 14.54 -6.53
CA ALA A 30 -11.74 15.37 -5.35
C ALA A 30 -12.66 14.79 -4.27
N THR A 31 -12.08 14.14 -3.27
CA THR A 31 -12.81 13.66 -2.09
C THR A 31 -12.89 14.78 -1.07
N SER A 32 -14.12 14.99 -0.64
CA SER A 32 -14.61 15.94 0.36
C SER A 32 -13.71 16.11 1.57
N GLU A 33 -13.53 17.38 1.98
CA GLU A 33 -13.12 17.79 3.32
C GLU A 33 -14.05 17.14 4.37
N THR A 34 -13.66 15.96 4.82
CA THR A 34 -14.06 15.44 6.12
C THR A 34 -12.80 15.52 6.96
N ALA A 35 -12.84 16.31 8.03
CA ALA A 35 -11.75 16.41 8.99
C ALA A 35 -11.41 14.99 9.47
N ASP A 36 -10.30 14.47 8.96
CA ASP A 36 -9.93 13.07 9.08
C ASP A 36 -9.58 12.75 10.55
N PRO A 37 -10.31 11.86 11.24
CA PRO A 37 -10.06 11.52 12.65
C PRO A 37 -8.65 10.98 12.94
N LEU A 38 -7.87 10.69 11.90
CA LEU A 38 -6.47 10.23 11.98
C LEU A 38 -5.50 11.27 12.57
N LEU A 39 -5.89 12.55 12.67
CA LEU A 39 -4.96 13.69 12.72
C LEU A 39 -4.85 14.46 14.04
N ASN A 40 -5.48 14.03 15.13
CA ASN A 40 -5.36 14.74 16.42
C ASN A 40 -4.20 14.24 17.31
N LEU A 41 -3.26 13.47 16.77
CA LEU A 41 -2.10 13.02 17.54
C LEU A 41 -1.03 14.13 17.59
N PRO A 42 -0.35 14.31 18.75
CA PRO A 42 0.65 15.35 18.89
C PRO A 42 1.83 15.11 17.95
N VAL A 43 2.28 16.19 17.30
CA VAL A 43 3.46 16.18 16.44
C VAL A 43 4.65 16.67 17.27
N LEU A 44 5.69 15.83 17.38
CA LEU A 44 6.92 16.12 18.09
C LEU A 44 7.99 16.60 17.10
N ARG A 45 8.64 17.72 17.42
CA ARG A 45 9.70 18.27 16.57
C ARG A 45 10.86 17.28 16.36
N GLU A 46 11.33 16.66 17.44
CA GLU A 46 12.39 15.66 17.43
C GLU A 46 12.02 14.44 16.55
N ALA A 47 10.79 13.92 16.69
CA ALA A 47 10.31 12.83 15.84
C ALA A 47 10.26 13.23 14.36
N ARG A 48 9.98 14.51 14.05
CA ARG A 48 9.87 15.00 12.68
C ARG A 48 11.22 15.03 11.99
N GLU A 49 12.26 15.48 12.70
CA GLU A 49 13.64 15.48 12.20
C GLU A 49 14.08 14.03 11.91
N LEU A 50 13.89 13.12 12.87
CA LEU A 50 14.18 11.70 12.70
C LEU A 50 13.42 11.08 11.52
N CYS A 51 12.16 11.45 11.30
CA CYS A 51 11.40 10.95 10.14
C CYS A 51 12.08 11.26 8.81
N PHE A 52 12.75 12.40 8.66
CA PHE A 52 13.49 12.74 7.43
C PHE A 52 14.91 12.18 7.43
N ASP A 53 15.54 12.05 8.60
CA ASP A 53 16.89 11.48 8.71
C ASP A 53 16.95 9.99 8.39
N VAL A 54 15.87 9.26 8.66
CA VAL A 54 15.68 7.86 8.25
C VAL A 54 15.84 7.66 6.72
N ALA A 55 15.67 8.70 5.91
CA ALA A 55 15.93 8.63 4.46
C ALA A 55 17.42 8.63 4.10
N LYS A 56 18.29 9.16 4.98
CA LYS A 56 19.73 9.30 4.78
C LYS A 56 20.51 8.04 5.10
N ASP A 57 19.91 7.12 5.84
CA ASP A 57 20.55 5.88 6.26
C ASP A 57 20.85 4.95 5.08
N GLU A 58 22.10 4.46 5.04
CA GLU A 58 22.49 3.38 4.13
C GLU A 58 21.69 2.12 4.47
N VAL A 59 20.91 1.65 3.50
CA VAL A 59 20.01 0.51 3.73
C VAL A 59 20.69 -0.79 3.38
N ALA A 60 20.95 -1.60 4.40
CA ALA A 60 21.19 -3.02 4.24
C ALA A 60 19.82 -3.74 4.16
N TRP A 61 19.31 -3.98 2.94
CA TRP A 61 18.19 -4.90 2.75
C TRP A 61 18.62 -6.32 3.12
N ARG A 62 18.31 -6.77 4.34
CA ARG A 62 18.51 -8.17 4.71
C ARG A 62 17.28 -8.98 4.29
N ASP A 63 17.26 -9.39 3.03
CA ASP A 63 16.29 -10.32 2.43
C ASP A 63 14.82 -9.84 2.29
N ARG A 64 13.98 -10.76 1.78
CA ARG A 64 12.62 -10.56 1.26
C ARG A 64 11.62 -10.03 2.30
N TYR A 65 11.95 -10.09 3.60
CA TYR A 65 11.13 -9.59 4.70
C TYR A 65 11.95 -8.89 5.81
N GLY A 66 13.21 -8.56 5.56
CA GLY A 66 14.12 -7.98 6.55
C GLY A 66 13.64 -6.70 7.18
N TYR A 67 13.70 -6.66 8.51
CA TYR A 67 13.55 -5.42 9.27
C TYR A 67 14.60 -4.41 8.83
N LEU A 68 14.15 -3.20 8.53
CA LEU A 68 15.07 -2.08 8.38
C LEU A 68 15.67 -1.79 9.76
N HIS A 69 16.99 -1.82 9.84
CA HIS A 69 17.74 -1.34 11.00
C HIS A 69 18.66 -0.23 10.54
N SER A 70 18.50 0.91 11.19
CA SER A 70 19.34 2.08 11.00
C SER A 70 19.26 2.93 12.26
N GLU A 71 20.28 3.72 12.50
CA GLU A 71 20.38 4.53 13.73
C GLU A 71 19.16 5.46 13.89
N HIS A 72 18.79 6.19 12.84
CA HIS A 72 17.65 7.11 12.92
C HIS A 72 16.31 6.37 13.03
N LEU A 73 16.17 5.18 12.43
CA LEU A 73 14.95 4.40 12.55
C LEU A 73 14.82 3.82 13.96
N ASP A 74 15.91 3.33 14.52
CA ASP A 74 15.95 2.80 15.88
C ASP A 74 15.65 3.91 16.90
N ALA A 75 16.20 5.12 16.69
CA ALA A 75 15.87 6.30 17.48
C ALA A 75 14.39 6.70 17.35
N LEU A 76 13.85 6.72 16.13
CA LEU A 76 12.43 7.02 15.88
C LEU A 76 11.51 5.99 16.55
N VAL A 77 11.88 4.71 16.52
CA VAL A 77 11.16 3.62 17.20
C VAL A 77 11.28 3.74 18.72
N ALA A 78 12.42 4.18 19.25
CA ALA A 78 12.64 4.39 20.68
C ALA A 78 11.75 5.50 21.29
N LEU A 79 11.32 6.48 20.48
CA LEU A 79 10.30 7.45 20.89
C LEU A 79 8.92 6.80 21.12
N GLY A 80 8.71 5.60 20.57
CA GLY A 80 7.53 4.77 20.78
C GLY A 80 6.25 5.45 20.31
N GLU A 81 5.19 5.27 21.10
CA GLU A 81 3.85 5.78 20.78
C GLU A 81 3.80 7.30 20.56
N LYS A 82 4.73 8.06 21.16
CA LYS A 82 4.80 9.52 20.99
C LYS A 82 5.18 9.93 19.57
N ALA A 83 5.88 9.07 18.82
CA ALA A 83 6.25 9.35 17.44
C ALA A 83 5.11 9.10 16.44
N VAL A 84 4.07 8.33 16.81
CA VAL A 84 3.01 7.88 15.88
C VAL A 84 2.37 9.06 15.15
N GLY A 85 1.93 10.10 15.87
CA GLY A 85 1.31 11.27 15.24
C GLY A 85 2.22 11.99 14.24
N THR A 86 3.51 12.03 14.55
CA THR A 86 4.50 12.67 13.68
C THR A 86 4.76 11.83 12.44
N ILE A 87 4.90 10.51 12.60
CA ILE A 87 5.10 9.57 11.50
C ILE A 87 3.93 9.65 10.51
N VAL A 88 2.69 9.65 11.04
CA VAL A 88 1.46 9.81 10.25
C VAL A 88 1.48 11.13 9.47
N ALA A 89 1.76 12.25 10.15
CA ALA A 89 1.78 13.57 9.53
C ALA A 89 2.83 13.67 8.41
N VAL A 90 4.04 13.18 8.65
CA VAL A 90 5.13 13.20 7.66
C VAL A 90 4.81 12.28 6.48
N TRP A 91 4.30 11.08 6.72
CA TRP A 91 3.91 10.17 5.64
C TRP A 91 2.85 10.82 4.75
N GLN A 92 1.82 11.43 5.33
CA GLN A 92 0.72 12.07 4.59
C GLN A 92 1.20 13.28 3.79
N GLN A 93 2.10 14.08 4.38
CA GLN A 93 2.73 15.19 3.68
C GLN A 93 3.45 14.68 2.42
N ILE A 94 4.34 13.70 2.58
CA ILE A 94 5.11 13.13 1.47
C ILE A 94 4.19 12.52 0.42
N TYR A 95 3.13 11.83 0.83
CA TYR A 95 2.18 11.22 -0.11
C TYR A 95 1.45 12.26 -0.96
N LYS A 96 0.99 13.35 -0.33
CA LYS A 96 0.31 14.45 -1.04
C LYS A 96 1.24 15.21 -1.98
N GLU A 97 2.48 15.39 -1.59
CA GLU A 97 3.51 16.11 -2.36
C GLU A 97 4.16 15.24 -3.44
N GLY A 98 3.83 13.95 -3.53
CA GLY A 98 4.46 13.02 -4.49
C GLY A 98 5.95 12.76 -4.18
N GLY A 99 6.33 12.85 -2.91
CA GLY A 99 7.71 12.66 -2.47
C GLY A 99 8.13 11.18 -2.43
N PRO A 100 9.35 10.90 -1.93
CA PRO A 100 10.00 9.60 -2.09
C PRO A 100 9.24 8.46 -1.41
N GLU A 101 8.78 7.47 -2.20
CA GLU A 101 8.10 6.27 -1.72
C GLU A 101 8.93 5.50 -0.69
N GLY A 102 10.24 5.42 -0.93
CA GLY A 102 11.17 4.76 -0.03
C GLY A 102 11.09 5.32 1.39
N LEU A 103 10.89 6.64 1.56
CA LEU A 103 10.76 7.23 2.90
C LEU A 103 9.44 6.81 3.55
N ARG A 104 8.34 6.84 2.80
CA ARG A 104 7.02 6.39 3.25
C ARG A 104 7.04 4.95 3.72
N TRP A 105 7.75 4.06 3.04
CA TRP A 105 7.88 2.66 3.46
C TRP A 105 8.61 2.52 4.80
N ARG A 106 9.66 3.30 5.03
CA ARG A 106 10.41 3.30 6.30
C ARG A 106 9.57 3.83 7.46
N LEU A 107 8.74 4.82 7.20
CA LEU A 107 7.79 5.34 8.19
C LEU A 107 6.76 4.27 8.59
N LEU A 108 6.24 3.48 7.64
CA LEU A 108 5.36 2.35 7.94
C LEU A 108 6.10 1.23 8.71
N GLU A 109 7.37 1.00 8.40
CA GLU A 109 8.23 0.06 9.14
C GLU A 109 8.47 0.53 10.58
N ALA A 110 8.67 1.83 10.80
CA ALA A 110 8.73 2.41 12.14
C ALA A 110 7.44 2.13 12.92
N LEU A 111 6.28 2.36 12.30
CA LEU A 111 4.99 2.07 12.92
C LEU A 111 4.86 0.60 13.29
N LEU A 112 5.22 -0.33 12.38
CA LEU A 112 5.22 -1.77 12.65
C LEU A 112 5.96 -2.10 13.94
N ARG A 113 7.17 -1.56 14.10
CA ARG A 113 8.06 -1.79 15.24
C ARG A 113 7.57 -1.12 16.51
N ILE A 114 6.97 0.06 16.41
CA ILE A 114 6.34 0.77 17.54
C ILE A 114 5.14 -0.02 18.07
N ALA A 115 4.41 -0.73 17.19
CA ALA A 115 3.30 -1.61 17.54
C ALA A 115 2.22 -0.95 18.43
N SER A 116 1.92 0.33 18.19
CA SER A 116 0.91 1.05 18.95
C SER A 116 -0.48 0.92 18.31
N PRO A 117 -1.51 0.54 19.09
CA PRO A 117 -2.92 0.62 18.68
C PRO A 117 -3.35 1.96 18.09
N LYS A 118 -2.69 3.07 18.46
CA LYS A 118 -2.97 4.41 17.93
C LYS A 118 -2.68 4.53 16.43
N ALA A 119 -1.84 3.66 15.87
CA ALA A 119 -1.52 3.64 14.45
C ALA A 119 -2.58 2.90 13.61
N ILE A 120 -3.47 2.10 14.21
CA ILE A 120 -4.43 1.28 13.48
C ILE A 120 -5.32 2.10 12.53
N PRO A 121 -5.94 3.22 12.95
CA PRO A 121 -6.74 4.02 12.04
C PRO A 121 -5.96 4.46 10.80
N PHE A 122 -4.70 4.85 10.97
CA PHE A 122 -3.84 5.28 9.87
C PHE A 122 -3.43 4.11 8.97
N LEU A 123 -3.13 2.94 9.51
CA LEU A 123 -2.83 1.77 8.69
C LEU A 123 -4.04 1.30 7.88
N ASN A 124 -5.25 1.42 8.43
CA ASN A 124 -6.49 1.19 7.69
C ASN A 124 -6.65 2.17 6.53
N TYR A 125 -6.28 3.44 6.73
CA TYR A 125 -6.21 4.42 5.64
C TYR A 125 -5.17 4.04 4.59
N VAL A 126 -3.97 3.60 4.98
CA VAL A 126 -2.93 3.15 4.04
C VAL A 126 -3.37 1.93 3.23
N LEU A 127 -4.10 0.99 3.84
CA LEU A 127 -4.69 -0.15 3.12
C LEU A 127 -5.64 0.31 2.01
N GLN A 128 -6.39 1.39 2.23
CA GLN A 128 -7.34 1.93 1.26
C GLN A 128 -6.64 2.75 0.17
N GLU A 129 -5.86 3.76 0.60
CA GLU A 129 -5.39 4.86 -0.25
C GLU A 129 -3.91 4.74 -0.66
N GLY A 130 -3.12 3.88 -0.01
CA GLY A 130 -1.69 3.72 -0.28
C GLY A 130 -1.37 3.00 -1.59
N GLU A 131 -0.10 3.03 -1.98
CA GLU A 131 0.43 2.22 -3.09
C GLU A 131 0.47 0.73 -2.70
N ASN A 132 0.49 -0.19 -3.66
CA ASN A 132 0.43 -1.64 -3.36
C ASN A 132 1.52 -2.10 -2.38
N ARG A 133 2.74 -1.57 -2.50
CA ARG A 133 3.84 -1.88 -1.56
C ARG A 133 3.50 -1.46 -0.13
N GLU A 134 2.83 -0.33 0.03
CA GLU A 134 2.43 0.21 1.33
C GLU A 134 1.25 -0.54 1.92
N LYS A 135 0.30 -0.94 1.08
CA LYS A 135 -0.79 -1.84 1.46
C LYS A 135 -0.27 -3.16 2.00
N ILE A 136 0.78 -3.73 1.37
CA ILE A 136 1.46 -4.94 1.87
C ILE A 136 2.09 -4.69 3.24
N ILE A 137 2.79 -3.57 3.45
CA ILE A 137 3.38 -3.24 4.75
C ILE A 137 2.30 -3.04 5.81
N ALA A 138 1.21 -2.34 5.50
CA ALA A 138 0.08 -2.14 6.41
C ALA A 138 -0.63 -3.47 6.76
N ALA A 139 -0.81 -4.37 5.78
CA ALA A 139 -1.32 -5.71 6.02
C ALA A 139 -0.38 -6.54 6.91
N ARG A 140 0.94 -6.37 6.76
CA ARG A 140 1.94 -6.98 7.65
C ARG A 140 1.83 -6.43 9.08
N CYS A 141 1.62 -5.13 9.28
CA CYS A 141 1.32 -4.59 10.61
C CYS A 141 0.08 -5.26 11.22
N ALA A 142 -1.01 -5.38 10.45
CA ALA A 142 -2.22 -6.04 10.93
C ALA A 142 -1.99 -7.54 11.25
N LEU A 143 -1.17 -8.23 10.46
CA LEU A 143 -0.78 -9.63 10.71
C LEU A 143 -0.03 -9.77 12.04
N GLU A 144 1.02 -8.98 12.25
CA GLU A 144 1.87 -9.06 13.44
C GLU A 144 1.10 -8.66 14.71
N TRP A 145 0.25 -7.64 14.62
CA TRP A 145 -0.48 -7.13 15.78
C TRP A 145 -1.75 -7.92 16.10
N GLY A 146 -2.35 -8.55 15.08
CA GLY A 146 -3.53 -9.41 15.26
C GLY A 146 -4.79 -8.69 15.75
N ASP A 147 -4.88 -7.37 15.54
CA ASP A 147 -6.00 -6.57 16.03
C ASP A 147 -7.20 -6.59 15.08
N GLU A 148 -8.37 -6.95 15.60
CA GLU A 148 -9.62 -7.12 14.84
C GLU A 148 -10.13 -5.84 14.17
N ARG A 149 -9.72 -4.66 14.64
CA ARG A 149 -10.07 -3.37 14.03
C ARG A 149 -9.53 -3.21 12.60
N ASN A 150 -8.60 -4.06 12.18
CA ASN A 150 -8.09 -4.08 10.80
C ASN A 150 -8.98 -4.91 9.84
N VAL A 151 -9.84 -5.80 10.35
CA VAL A 151 -10.63 -6.74 9.52
C VAL A 151 -11.41 -6.04 8.41
N PRO A 152 -12.15 -4.93 8.65
CA PRO A 152 -12.91 -4.29 7.59
C PRO A 152 -12.02 -3.76 6.44
N ALA A 153 -10.88 -3.14 6.77
CA ALA A 153 -9.97 -2.58 5.78
C ALA A 153 -9.23 -3.68 4.99
N LEU A 154 -8.87 -4.79 5.64
CA LEU A 154 -8.29 -5.96 4.98
C LEU A 154 -9.28 -6.64 4.03
N ILE A 155 -10.54 -6.79 4.43
CA ILE A 155 -11.60 -7.34 3.57
C ILE A 155 -11.82 -6.47 2.33
N ALA A 156 -11.74 -5.13 2.48
CA ALA A 156 -11.85 -4.22 1.34
C ALA A 156 -10.75 -4.42 0.28
N GLN A 157 -9.59 -5.00 0.65
CA GLN A 157 -8.53 -5.31 -0.32
C GLN A 157 -8.75 -6.63 -1.07
N MET A 158 -9.80 -7.40 -0.79
CA MET A 158 -10.12 -8.64 -1.52
C MET A 158 -10.50 -8.41 -3.00
N ASP A 159 -10.71 -7.16 -3.41
CA ASP A 159 -10.91 -6.76 -4.80
C ASP A 159 -9.64 -6.20 -5.47
N ASN A 160 -8.53 -6.09 -4.74
CA ASN A 160 -7.26 -5.61 -5.28
C ASN A 160 -6.79 -6.50 -6.45
N ALA A 161 -6.22 -5.89 -7.48
CA ALA A 161 -5.68 -6.61 -8.65
C ALA A 161 -4.30 -7.20 -8.39
N ASP A 162 -3.59 -6.70 -7.38
CA ASP A 162 -2.27 -7.16 -6.99
C ASP A 162 -2.36 -8.38 -6.08
N VAL A 163 -1.82 -9.50 -6.57
CA VAL A 163 -1.81 -10.78 -5.86
C VAL A 163 -1.03 -10.72 -4.55
N GLU A 164 0.02 -9.91 -4.46
CA GLU A 164 0.81 -9.78 -3.23
C GLU A 164 0.00 -9.08 -2.15
N VAL A 165 -0.76 -8.04 -2.52
CA VAL A 165 -1.71 -7.38 -1.60
C VAL A 165 -2.78 -8.36 -1.13
N LEU A 166 -3.38 -9.14 -2.04
CA LEU A 166 -4.38 -10.15 -1.70
C LEU A 166 -3.82 -11.18 -0.70
N CYS A 167 -2.63 -11.71 -0.97
CA CYS A 167 -1.97 -12.69 -0.10
C CYS A 167 -1.64 -12.12 1.28
N ALA A 168 -1.09 -10.90 1.34
CA ALA A 168 -0.75 -10.24 2.59
C ALA A 168 -2.00 -10.01 3.45
N CYS A 169 -3.09 -9.51 2.83
CA CYS A 169 -4.35 -9.27 3.54
C CYS A 169 -5.00 -10.59 3.99
N ALA A 170 -4.99 -11.63 3.16
CA ALA A 170 -5.54 -12.94 3.52
C ALA A 170 -4.75 -13.61 4.66
N ALA A 171 -3.43 -13.44 4.71
CA ALA A 171 -2.60 -13.92 5.81
C ALA A 171 -2.97 -13.21 7.12
N ALA A 172 -3.10 -11.87 7.09
CA ALA A 172 -3.52 -11.08 8.24
C ALA A 172 -4.93 -11.50 8.73
N LEU A 173 -5.89 -11.62 7.80
CA LEU A 173 -7.24 -12.08 8.11
C LEU A 173 -7.25 -13.47 8.74
N ARG A 174 -6.47 -14.42 8.23
CA ARG A 174 -6.32 -15.75 8.83
C ARG A 174 -5.81 -15.67 10.27
N ARG A 175 -4.81 -14.83 10.52
CA ARG A 175 -4.23 -14.65 11.85
C ARG A 175 -5.18 -14.03 12.87
N ILE A 176 -6.00 -13.08 12.42
CA ILE A 176 -6.96 -12.35 13.26
C ILE A 176 -8.22 -13.20 13.51
N THR A 177 -8.75 -13.86 12.48
CA THR A 177 -10.07 -14.50 12.51
C THR A 177 -10.02 -16.02 12.72
N GLY A 178 -8.85 -16.63 12.54
CA GLY A 178 -8.69 -18.09 12.48
C GLY A 178 -9.22 -18.75 11.21
N CYS A 179 -9.93 -18.01 10.35
CA CYS A 179 -10.53 -18.57 9.12
C CYS A 179 -9.48 -18.77 8.02
N TYR A 180 -9.68 -19.78 7.16
CA TYR A 180 -8.83 -20.01 6.00
C TYR A 180 -9.65 -20.36 4.76
N PHE A 181 -9.48 -19.59 3.68
CA PHE A 181 -10.17 -19.80 2.41
C PHE A 181 -9.24 -20.15 1.23
N GLY A 182 -7.99 -20.53 1.51
CA GLY A 182 -7.10 -21.06 0.49
C GLY A 182 -6.43 -20.02 -0.39
N LEU A 183 -6.40 -18.74 -0.02
CA LEU A 183 -5.77 -17.70 -0.86
C LEU A 183 -4.24 -17.81 -0.77
N GLU A 184 -3.61 -18.26 -1.85
CA GLU A 184 -2.16 -18.45 -1.95
C GLU A 184 -1.61 -17.90 -3.27
N ARG A 185 -0.38 -17.36 -3.24
CA ARG A 185 0.28 -16.72 -4.39
C ARG A 185 0.43 -17.62 -5.63
N ARG A 186 0.55 -18.93 -5.42
CA ARG A 186 0.78 -19.92 -6.49
C ARG A 186 -0.48 -20.30 -7.28
N LEU A 187 -1.65 -19.90 -6.81
CA LEU A 187 -2.91 -20.21 -7.48
C LEU A 187 -3.06 -19.40 -8.77
N ASP A 188 -3.84 -19.91 -9.72
CA ASP A 188 -4.28 -19.13 -10.87
C ASP A 188 -5.22 -17.99 -10.42
N GLU A 189 -5.37 -16.97 -11.26
CA GLU A 189 -6.18 -15.79 -10.93
C GLU A 189 -7.64 -16.14 -10.59
N THR A 190 -8.23 -17.12 -11.30
CA THR A 190 -9.63 -17.51 -11.04
C THR A 190 -9.76 -18.12 -9.64
N SER A 191 -8.82 -18.98 -9.25
CA SER A 191 -8.79 -19.58 -7.92
C SER A 191 -8.53 -18.52 -6.83
N GLN A 192 -7.65 -17.56 -7.07
CA GLN A 192 -7.41 -16.43 -6.15
C GLN A 192 -8.68 -15.58 -5.95
N ARG A 193 -9.38 -15.25 -7.04
CA ARG A 193 -10.63 -14.47 -6.99
C ARG A 193 -11.73 -15.20 -6.22
N ARG A 194 -11.89 -16.51 -6.42
CA ARG A 194 -12.84 -17.32 -5.64
C ARG A 194 -12.49 -17.33 -4.15
N ALA A 195 -11.21 -17.44 -3.80
CA ALA A 195 -10.77 -17.40 -2.41
C ALA A 195 -11.03 -16.03 -1.77
N ALA A 196 -10.78 -14.94 -2.52
CA ALA A 196 -11.05 -13.58 -2.08
C ALA A 196 -12.56 -13.31 -1.93
N GLU A 197 -13.39 -13.86 -2.81
CA GLU A 197 -14.84 -13.79 -2.69
C GLU A 197 -15.36 -14.49 -1.44
N LYS A 198 -14.81 -15.66 -1.09
CA LYS A 198 -15.15 -16.36 0.16
C LYS A 198 -14.89 -15.50 1.40
N TRP A 199 -13.77 -14.76 1.43
CA TRP A 199 -13.50 -13.79 2.51
C TRP A 199 -14.60 -12.73 2.60
N LYS A 200 -15.01 -12.15 1.48
CA LYS A 200 -16.08 -11.13 1.45
C LYS A 200 -17.43 -11.70 1.91
N LEU A 201 -17.81 -12.88 1.43
CA LEU A 201 -19.05 -13.55 1.82
C LEU A 201 -19.07 -13.90 3.31
N TRP A 202 -17.95 -14.40 3.84
CA TRP A 202 -17.80 -14.66 5.27
C TRP A 202 -18.02 -13.38 6.08
N TYR A 203 -17.38 -12.28 5.70
CA TYR A 203 -17.50 -11.01 6.42
C TYR A 203 -18.93 -10.45 6.38
N GLN A 204 -19.61 -10.55 5.23
CA GLN A 204 -21.02 -10.18 5.11
C GLN A 204 -21.92 -11.02 6.02
N ALA A 205 -21.65 -12.32 6.15
CA ALA A 205 -22.38 -13.20 7.06
C ALA A 205 -22.18 -12.76 8.52
N GLN A 206 -20.95 -12.40 8.93
CA GLN A 206 -20.67 -11.89 10.28
C GLN A 206 -21.43 -10.60 10.59
N ILE A 207 -21.48 -9.66 9.64
CA ILE A 207 -22.26 -8.42 9.79
C ILE A 207 -23.75 -8.72 9.95
N ARG A 208 -24.29 -9.67 9.18
CA ARG A 208 -25.70 -10.06 9.28
C ARG A 208 -26.02 -10.71 10.62
N SER A 209 -25.15 -11.60 11.12
CA SER A 209 -25.35 -12.25 12.42
C SER A 209 -25.18 -11.30 13.61
N ALA A 210 -24.43 -10.19 13.43
CA ALA A 210 -24.26 -9.17 14.46
C ALA A 210 -25.40 -8.15 14.53
N ARG A 211 -26.34 -8.16 13.57
CA ARG A 211 -27.54 -7.33 13.63
C ARG A 211 -28.59 -8.02 14.51
N PRO A 212 -29.10 -7.35 15.56
CA PRO A 212 -30.14 -7.89 16.43
C PRO A 212 -31.48 -8.08 15.72
#